data_AF-A0A2U1MVN5-F1
#
_entry.id   AF-A0A2U1MVN5-F1
#
_cell.length_a   1.000
_cell.length_b   1.000
_cell.length_c   1.000
_cell.angle_alpha   90.00
_cell.angle_beta   90.00
_cell.angle_gamma   90.00
#
_symmetry.space_group_name_H-M   'P 1'
#
loop_
_entity.id
_entity.type
_entity.pdbx_description
1 polymer ?
#
loop_
_entity_poly.entity_id
_entity_poly.type
_entity_poly.pdbx_seq_one_letter_code
_entity_poly.pdbx_strand_id
1 'polypeptide(L)'
;MAFLDGSSPDRLCKPIVEHIESLGVQVRLTSRIQKIALKKDRHARNFLLSDGNIIKGDAYVFTILADILNLLLPEEWKPIPYFNKLDKSFCVPVINVHIWSVVWALFGAIYLCYGMPEVYRVLFEVFGLDPEDEECQPKLRRQLEDVDYVSAEFEGKKLSWQEVAAYKPPEDALFAHPRLFRACVPPGMHRFRGNIWDYDARPQVMNTLGYPLKVKDRIPEITNARNIELGLGLQLAFLHPSKHKFEHPRFCFERLEYVGQKIQDLVMAERLLIKHIDAPGKWLQEKHRRILLNKFCGKYLREKHLHRFIIYSEEVQDSYEQNRRLRNPATTSVQQAIHGLAYTVYGKPDVRRLMFEVFDFEQTQPKAV
;
A
#
# COMPACT_ATOMS: atom_id res chain seq x y z
N MET A 1 3.31 -7.90 17.19
CA MET A 1 3.04 -9.33 17.39
C MET A 1 3.94 -9.79 18.53
N ALA A 2 3.41 -10.44 19.56
CA ALA A 2 4.27 -11.20 20.48
C ALA A 2 4.63 -12.47 19.72
N PHE A 3 5.82 -12.49 19.13
CA PHE A 3 6.29 -13.65 18.38
C PHE A 3 6.70 -14.73 19.39
N LEU A 4 5.89 -15.79 19.48
CA LEU A 4 6.37 -17.06 20.04
C LEU A 4 7.42 -17.62 19.07
N ASP A 5 8.42 -18.32 19.59
CA ASP A 5 9.47 -19.01 18.82
C ASP A 5 8.94 -20.29 18.15
N GLY A 6 7.79 -20.19 17.48
CA GLY A 6 7.08 -21.28 16.84
C GLY A 6 5.58 -21.05 16.76
N SER A 7 4.86 -22.06 16.27
CA SER A 7 3.41 -22.00 16.15
C SER A 7 2.74 -21.93 17.53
N SER A 8 1.66 -21.17 17.67
CA SER A 8 0.90 -21.11 18.93
C SER A 8 0.38 -22.47 19.41
N PRO A 9 -0.08 -23.39 18.53
CA PRO A 9 -0.40 -24.76 18.93
C PRO A 9 0.74 -25.49 19.64
N ASP A 10 1.97 -25.38 19.13
CA ASP A 10 3.12 -26.11 19.67
C ASP A 10 3.72 -25.46 20.91
N ARG A 11 3.79 -24.12 20.93
CA ARG A 11 4.49 -23.36 21.98
C ARG A 11 3.60 -22.95 23.15
N LEU A 12 2.28 -22.89 22.95
CA LEU A 12 1.34 -22.49 23.99
C LEU A 12 0.35 -23.61 24.32
N CYS A 13 -0.35 -24.14 23.31
CA CYS A 13 -1.44 -25.08 23.57
C CYS A 13 -0.94 -26.46 24.03
N LYS A 14 0.09 -27.01 23.39
CA LYS A 14 0.63 -28.33 23.70
C LYS A 14 1.18 -28.46 25.13
N PRO A 15 2.00 -27.53 25.65
CA PRO A 15 2.45 -27.59 27.04
C PRO A 15 1.31 -27.54 28.07
N ILE A 16 0.25 -26.79 27.77
CA ILE A 16 -0.95 -26.74 28.62
C ILE A 16 -1.67 -28.09 28.63
N VAL A 17 -1.84 -28.72 27.46
CA VAL A 17 -2.45 -30.05 27.33
C VAL A 17 -1.63 -31.08 28.11
N GLU A 18 -0.31 -31.14 27.89
CA GLU A 18 0.58 -32.08 28.56
C GLU A 18 0.54 -31.92 30.09
N HIS A 19 0.52 -30.68 30.59
CA HIS A 19 0.39 -30.41 32.02
C HIS A 19 -0.94 -30.91 32.59
N ILE A 20 -2.05 -30.62 31.91
CA ILE A 20 -3.39 -31.04 32.35
C ILE A 20 -3.52 -32.57 32.32
N GLU A 21 -2.99 -33.22 31.29
CA GLU A 21 -2.95 -34.69 31.20
C GLU A 21 -2.09 -35.32 32.30
N SER A 22 -0.98 -34.68 32.68
CA SER A 22 -0.14 -35.14 33.81
C SER A 22 -0.87 -35.14 35.16
N LEU A 23 -1.92 -34.31 35.30
CA LEU A 23 -2.79 -34.27 36.47
C LEU A 23 -3.91 -35.32 36.41
N GLY A 24 -3.90 -36.21 35.42
CA GLY A 24 -4.89 -37.28 35.24
C GLY A 24 -6.17 -36.85 34.51
N VAL A 25 -6.18 -35.67 33.89
CA VAL A 25 -7.32 -35.18 33.10
C VAL A 25 -7.25 -35.75 31.69
N GLN A 26 -8.34 -36.35 31.20
CA GLN A 26 -8.42 -36.80 29.82
C GLN A 26 -8.76 -35.64 28.87
N VAL A 27 -7.84 -35.30 27.97
CA VAL A 27 -8.08 -34.31 26.91
C VAL A 27 -8.53 -35.03 25.63
N ARG A 28 -9.63 -34.56 25.02
CA ARG A 28 -10.12 -35.08 23.73
C ARG A 28 -10.17 -33.95 22.71
N LEU A 29 -9.33 -34.03 21.69
CA LEU A 29 -9.34 -33.09 20.56
C LEU A 29 -10.29 -33.59 19.47
N THR A 30 -10.74 -32.69 18.59
CA THR A 30 -11.67 -32.98 17.48
C THR A 30 -13.04 -33.57 17.90
N SER A 31 -13.36 -33.59 19.19
CA SER A 31 -14.62 -34.08 19.75
C SER A 31 -15.61 -32.94 19.99
N ARG A 32 -16.25 -32.44 18.92
CA ARG A 32 -17.19 -31.31 19.02
C ARG A 32 -18.50 -31.71 19.69
N ILE A 33 -19.04 -30.87 20.57
CA ILE A 33 -20.38 -31.05 21.14
C ILE A 33 -21.43 -30.76 20.06
N GLN A 34 -22.34 -31.70 19.84
CA GLN A 34 -23.47 -31.59 18.92
C GLN A 34 -24.75 -31.15 19.65
N LYS A 35 -25.02 -31.68 20.85
CA LYS A 35 -26.24 -31.38 21.59
C LYS A 35 -26.06 -31.54 23.10
N ILE A 36 -26.72 -30.67 23.86
CA ILE A 36 -26.86 -30.78 25.32
C ILE A 36 -28.19 -31.49 25.59
N ALA A 37 -28.16 -32.71 26.12
CA ALA A 37 -29.38 -33.41 26.51
C ALA A 37 -29.78 -33.02 27.93
N LEU A 38 -31.06 -32.75 28.15
CA LEU A 38 -31.59 -32.34 29.45
C LEU A 38 -32.28 -33.50 30.18
N LYS A 39 -32.29 -33.43 31.51
CA LYS A 39 -33.16 -34.19 32.41
C LYS A 39 -34.55 -33.52 32.45
N LYS A 40 -35.53 -34.20 33.05
CA LYS A 40 -36.91 -33.68 33.20
C LYS A 40 -36.99 -32.39 34.02
N ASP A 41 -36.03 -32.17 34.92
CA ASP A 41 -35.87 -30.97 35.76
C ASP A 41 -35.13 -29.82 35.04
N ARG A 42 -34.85 -29.97 33.73
CA ARG A 42 -34.11 -29.03 32.87
C ARG A 42 -32.62 -28.88 33.19
N HIS A 43 -32.05 -29.72 34.05
CA HIS A 43 -30.59 -29.79 34.23
C HIS A 43 -29.92 -30.61 33.13
N ALA A 44 -28.66 -30.32 32.82
CA ALA A 44 -27.89 -31.08 31.84
C ALA A 44 -27.72 -32.55 32.29
N ARG A 45 -28.02 -33.48 31.39
CA ARG A 45 -27.90 -34.93 31.60
C ARG A 45 -26.62 -35.50 31.00
N ASN A 46 -26.29 -35.06 29.79
CA ASN A 46 -25.12 -35.49 29.03
C ASN A 46 -24.84 -34.55 27.85
N PHE A 47 -23.63 -34.67 27.31
CA PHE A 47 -23.27 -34.10 26.02
C PHE A 47 -23.25 -35.19 24.96
N LEU A 48 -23.97 -34.96 23.88
CA LEU A 48 -23.84 -35.72 22.65
C LEU A 48 -22.76 -35.06 21.79
N LEU A 49 -21.74 -35.83 21.44
CA LEU A 49 -20.66 -35.41 20.57
C LEU A 49 -21.00 -35.66 19.10
N SER A 50 -20.30 -34.99 18.19
CA SER A 50 -20.52 -35.07 16.74
C SER A 50 -20.22 -36.45 16.14
N ASP A 51 -19.42 -37.26 16.83
CA ASP A 51 -19.10 -38.65 16.50
C ASP A 51 -20.15 -39.65 17.02
N GLY A 52 -21.22 -39.15 17.68
CA GLY A 52 -22.28 -39.96 18.28
C GLY A 52 -21.98 -40.43 19.71
N ASN A 53 -20.79 -40.15 20.25
CA ASN A 53 -20.44 -40.54 21.62
C ASN A 53 -21.19 -39.69 22.65
N ILE A 54 -21.54 -40.31 23.77
CA ILE A 54 -22.28 -39.65 24.86
C ILE A 54 -21.35 -39.51 26.08
N ILE A 55 -21.13 -38.27 26.52
CA ILE A 55 -20.31 -37.97 27.69
C ILE A 55 -21.19 -37.72 28.91
N LYS A 56 -20.98 -38.54 29.94
CA LYS A 56 -21.66 -38.44 31.24
C LYS A 56 -20.67 -37.96 32.30
N GLY A 57 -21.12 -37.07 33.18
CA GLY A 57 -20.35 -36.53 34.29
C GLY A 57 -21.26 -35.90 35.34
N ASP A 58 -20.71 -35.65 36.52
CA ASP A 58 -21.45 -35.05 37.64
C ASP A 58 -21.70 -33.56 37.45
N ALA A 59 -20.78 -32.88 36.75
CA ALA A 59 -20.89 -31.48 36.36
C ALA A 59 -20.41 -31.29 34.92
N TYR A 60 -20.99 -30.29 34.26
CA TYR A 60 -20.68 -29.94 32.88
C TYR A 60 -20.29 -28.47 32.80
N VAL A 61 -19.07 -28.21 32.35
CA VAL A 61 -18.55 -26.86 32.11
C VAL A 61 -18.06 -26.82 30.67
N PHE A 62 -18.41 -25.77 29.93
CA PHE A 62 -17.90 -25.55 28.59
C PHE A 62 -17.69 -24.06 28.34
N THR A 63 -16.73 -23.77 27.48
CA THR A 63 -16.43 -22.41 27.00
C THR A 63 -16.63 -22.39 25.50
N ILE A 64 -17.50 -21.52 25.00
CA ILE A 64 -17.83 -21.47 23.57
C ILE A 64 -18.14 -20.04 23.15
N LEU A 65 -17.99 -19.75 21.85
CA LEU A 65 -18.42 -18.48 21.28
C LEU A 65 -19.93 -18.33 21.39
N ALA A 66 -20.40 -17.10 21.68
CA ALA A 66 -21.80 -16.81 21.99
C ALA A 66 -22.77 -17.12 20.82
N ASP A 67 -22.32 -16.96 19.58
CA ASP A 67 -23.07 -17.33 18.38
C ASP A 67 -23.25 -18.84 18.23
N ILE A 68 -22.20 -19.63 18.52
CA ILE A 68 -22.30 -21.10 18.53
C ILE A 68 -23.14 -21.58 19.72
N LEU A 69 -23.08 -20.88 20.86
CA LEU A 69 -23.96 -21.17 22.00
C LEU A 69 -25.43 -21.09 21.60
N ASN A 70 -25.84 -20.06 20.84
CA ASN A 70 -27.22 -19.94 20.36
C ASN A 70 -27.68 -21.14 19.52
N LEU A 71 -26.77 -21.79 18.78
CA LEU A 71 -27.06 -23.00 18.02
C LEU A 71 -27.16 -24.26 18.91
N LEU A 72 -26.46 -24.29 20.04
CA LEU A 72 -26.42 -25.43 20.96
C LEU A 72 -27.42 -25.32 22.12
N LEU A 73 -28.03 -24.16 22.33
CA LEU A 73 -29.00 -23.92 23.39
C LEU A 73 -30.24 -24.82 23.22
N PRO A 74 -30.59 -25.65 24.22
CA PRO A 74 -31.84 -26.39 24.21
C PRO A 74 -33.05 -25.46 24.13
N GLU A 75 -34.10 -25.88 23.42
CA GLU A 75 -35.34 -25.10 23.28
C GLU A 75 -35.97 -24.79 24.66
N GLU A 76 -35.81 -25.69 25.62
CA GLU A 76 -36.31 -25.55 26.99
C GLU A 76 -35.61 -24.45 27.78
N TRP A 77 -34.41 -24.04 27.36
CA TRP A 77 -33.62 -22.98 28.01
C TRP A 77 -33.87 -21.59 27.40
N LYS A 78 -34.26 -21.50 26.12
CA LYS A 78 -34.50 -20.22 25.43
C LYS A 78 -35.49 -19.28 26.14
N PRO A 79 -36.61 -19.76 26.75
CA PRO A 79 -37.56 -18.90 27.45
C PRO A 79 -37.02 -18.33 28.78
N ILE A 80 -35.91 -18.88 29.31
CA ILE A 80 -35.36 -18.43 30.59
C ILE A 80 -34.79 -17.00 30.37
N PRO A 81 -35.15 -16.01 31.22
CA PRO A 81 -34.77 -14.61 31.02
C PRO A 81 -33.26 -14.36 30.86
N TYR A 82 -32.43 -15.23 31.44
CA TYR A 82 -30.98 -15.20 31.28
C TYR A 82 -30.54 -15.51 29.84
N PHE A 83 -31.08 -16.58 29.24
CA PHE A 83 -30.69 -17.04 27.89
C PHE A 83 -31.40 -16.26 26.77
N ASN A 84 -32.61 -15.75 27.00
CA ASN A 84 -33.35 -14.92 26.04
C ASN A 84 -32.55 -13.65 25.62
N LYS A 85 -31.68 -13.13 26.49
CA LYS A 85 -30.82 -11.99 26.15
C LYS A 85 -29.74 -12.31 25.10
N LEU A 86 -29.43 -13.60 24.87
CA LEU A 86 -28.39 -14.02 23.92
C LEU A 86 -28.85 -13.98 22.46
N ASP A 87 -30.15 -13.97 22.18
CA ASP A 87 -30.70 -13.91 20.82
C ASP A 87 -30.30 -12.62 20.07
N LYS A 88 -29.92 -11.56 20.79
CA LYS A 88 -29.44 -10.29 20.21
C LYS A 88 -27.92 -10.24 20.04
N SER A 89 -27.19 -11.28 20.44
CA SER A 89 -25.73 -11.31 20.43
C SER A 89 -25.23 -12.00 19.17
N PHE A 90 -24.57 -11.24 18.29
CA PHE A 90 -23.87 -11.78 17.13
C PHE A 90 -22.37 -11.60 17.31
N CYS A 91 -21.61 -12.67 17.08
CA CYS A 91 -20.16 -12.61 17.10
C CYS A 91 -19.69 -12.09 15.74
N VAL A 92 -18.92 -11.01 15.74
CA VAL A 92 -18.19 -10.60 14.54
C VAL A 92 -16.84 -11.34 14.59
N PRO A 93 -16.34 -11.95 13.51
CA PRO A 93 -15.02 -12.59 13.53
C PRO A 93 -13.93 -11.51 13.56
N VAL A 94 -13.44 -11.13 14.76
CA VAL A 94 -12.62 -9.92 14.89
C VAL A 94 -11.23 -10.04 15.52
N ILE A 95 -10.74 -11.21 15.91
CA ILE A 95 -9.42 -11.25 16.59
C ILE A 95 -8.28 -10.84 15.63
N ASN A 96 -8.27 -11.28 14.36
CA ASN A 96 -7.25 -10.85 13.41
C ASN A 96 -7.45 -9.41 12.87
N VAL A 97 -8.70 -8.96 12.71
CA VAL A 97 -8.99 -7.62 12.17
C VAL A 97 -8.73 -6.52 13.19
N HIS A 98 -8.98 -6.77 14.49
CA HIS A 98 -8.75 -5.78 15.53
C HIS A 98 -7.26 -5.49 15.75
N ILE A 99 -6.40 -6.51 15.81
CA ILE A 99 -4.96 -6.28 16.00
C ILE A 99 -4.40 -5.47 14.83
N TRP A 100 -4.78 -5.82 13.60
CA TRP A 100 -4.33 -5.08 12.42
C TRP A 100 -4.83 -3.63 12.41
N SER A 101 -6.10 -3.41 12.78
CA SER A 101 -6.66 -2.06 12.87
C SER A 101 -6.00 -1.21 13.96
N VAL A 102 -5.67 -1.81 15.12
CA VAL A 102 -4.98 -1.14 16.22
C VAL A 102 -3.54 -0.80 15.83
N VAL A 103 -2.84 -1.69 15.12
CA VAL A 103 -1.49 -1.42 14.60
C VAL A 103 -1.50 -0.23 13.63
N TRP A 104 -2.45 -0.18 12.69
CA TRP A 104 -2.58 0.98 11.80
C TRP A 104 -2.93 2.27 12.55
N ALA A 105 -3.82 2.20 13.54
CA ALA A 105 -4.17 3.34 14.38
C ALA A 105 -2.95 3.85 15.17
N LEU A 106 -2.11 2.95 15.69
CA LEU A 106 -0.87 3.30 16.38
C LEU A 106 0.10 4.04 15.44
N PHE A 107 0.35 3.50 14.24
CA PHE A 107 1.18 4.18 13.25
C PHE A 107 0.60 5.52 12.82
N GLY A 108 -0.73 5.61 12.65
CA GLY A 108 -1.42 6.86 12.38
C GLY A 108 -1.23 7.89 13.49
N ALA A 109 -1.32 7.48 14.76
CA ALA A 109 -1.08 8.36 15.91
C ALA A 109 0.38 8.83 15.98
N ILE A 110 1.35 7.92 15.82
CA ILE A 110 2.78 8.24 15.78
C ILE A 110 3.07 9.23 14.66
N TYR A 111 2.53 8.96 13.47
CA TYR A 111 2.66 9.83 12.31
C TYR A 111 2.14 11.24 12.57
N LEU A 112 0.94 11.37 13.16
CA LEU A 112 0.32 12.66 13.43
C LEU A 112 1.03 13.44 14.54
N CYS A 113 1.58 12.74 15.55
CA CYS A 113 2.25 13.38 16.69
C CYS A 113 3.72 13.71 16.42
N TYR A 114 4.45 12.83 15.73
CA TYR A 114 5.91 12.86 15.62
C TYR A 114 6.44 12.87 14.17
N GLY A 115 5.58 12.62 13.17
CA GLY A 115 5.93 12.63 11.75
C GLY A 115 6.51 11.31 11.21
N MET A 116 6.83 11.30 9.91
CA MET A 116 7.39 10.12 9.21
C MET A 116 8.69 9.56 9.81
N PRO A 117 9.67 10.37 10.27
CA PRO A 117 10.92 9.83 10.80
C PRO A 117 10.69 8.84 11.96
N GLU A 118 9.75 9.16 12.85
CA GLU A 118 9.43 8.30 13.98
C GLU A 118 8.69 7.03 13.53
N VAL A 119 7.83 7.12 12.51
CA VAL A 119 7.21 5.95 11.89
C VAL A 119 8.27 4.99 11.34
N TYR A 120 9.29 5.51 10.65
CA TYR A 120 10.39 4.68 10.15
C TYR A 120 11.21 4.05 11.27
N ARG A 121 11.54 4.82 12.31
CA ARG A 121 12.23 4.32 13.49
C ARG A 121 11.47 3.14 14.11
N VAL A 122 10.16 3.30 14.32
CA VAL A 122 9.33 2.23 14.88
C VAL A 122 9.24 1.03 13.92
N LEU A 123 9.01 1.23 12.62
CA LEU A 123 8.92 0.14 11.65
C LEU A 123 10.20 -0.69 11.56
N PHE A 124 11.36 -0.03 11.46
CA PHE A 124 12.62 -0.71 11.18
C PHE A 124 13.36 -1.12 12.46
N GLU A 125 13.39 -0.28 13.50
CA GLU A 125 14.13 -0.60 14.73
C GLU A 125 13.30 -1.42 15.73
N VAL A 126 12.00 -1.10 15.88
CA VAL A 126 11.15 -1.75 16.89
C VAL A 126 10.47 -2.99 16.34
N PHE A 127 9.91 -2.92 15.14
CA PHE A 127 9.29 -4.07 14.49
C PHE A 127 10.28 -4.93 13.72
N GLY A 128 11.53 -4.49 13.54
CA GLY A 128 12.58 -5.28 12.91
C GLY A 128 12.28 -5.62 11.45
N LEU A 129 11.53 -4.77 10.74
CA LEU A 129 11.32 -4.95 9.31
C LEU A 129 12.65 -4.70 8.60
N ASP A 130 13.20 -5.73 7.96
CA ASP A 130 14.44 -5.61 7.22
C ASP A 130 14.15 -5.63 5.70
N PRO A 131 14.24 -4.48 5.00
CA PRO A 131 14.11 -4.43 3.55
C PRO A 131 15.20 -5.22 2.80
N GLU A 132 16.31 -5.54 3.47
CA GLU A 132 17.43 -6.30 2.88
C GLU A 132 17.24 -7.82 3.00
N ASP A 133 16.23 -8.30 3.72
CA ASP A 133 15.90 -9.72 3.85
C ASP A 133 15.64 -10.38 2.48
N GLU A 134 16.04 -11.64 2.32
CA GLU A 134 15.89 -12.40 1.07
C GLU A 134 14.44 -12.45 0.58
N GLU A 135 13.46 -12.47 1.48
CA GLU A 135 12.03 -12.46 1.13
C GLU A 135 11.58 -11.14 0.50
N CYS A 136 12.28 -10.04 0.77
CA CYS A 136 12.01 -8.72 0.21
C CYS A 136 12.69 -8.48 -1.14
N GLN A 137 13.66 -9.31 -1.54
CA GLN A 137 14.41 -9.13 -2.77
C GLN A 137 13.61 -9.55 -4.03
N PRO A 138 13.79 -8.85 -5.15
CA PRO A 138 13.11 -9.21 -6.40
C PRO A 138 13.59 -10.58 -6.90
N LYS A 139 12.62 -11.47 -7.19
CA LYS A 139 12.90 -12.79 -7.77
C LYS A 139 13.35 -12.66 -9.23
N LEU A 140 14.33 -13.47 -9.61
CA LEU A 140 14.83 -13.57 -10.99
C LEU A 140 13.70 -13.88 -11.98
N ARG A 141 13.69 -13.17 -13.12
CA ARG A 141 12.72 -13.43 -14.19
C ARG A 141 13.03 -14.77 -14.85
N ARG A 142 11.99 -15.58 -15.09
CA ARG A 142 12.14 -16.91 -15.72
C ARG A 142 12.27 -16.89 -17.24
N GLN A 143 11.80 -15.82 -17.90
CA GLN A 143 11.60 -15.79 -19.36
C GLN A 143 12.37 -14.66 -20.07
N LEU A 144 12.87 -13.68 -19.33
CA LEU A 144 13.55 -12.51 -19.88
C LEU A 144 14.89 -12.35 -19.18
N GLU A 145 15.94 -12.04 -19.95
CA GLU A 145 17.25 -11.74 -19.38
C GLU A 145 17.18 -10.48 -18.52
N ASP A 146 17.73 -10.58 -17.32
CA ASP A 146 17.90 -9.46 -16.41
C ASP A 146 19.18 -8.67 -16.78
N VAL A 147 19.23 -8.08 -17.97
CA VAL A 147 20.40 -7.31 -18.46
C VAL A 147 20.00 -5.90 -18.91
N ASP A 148 20.85 -4.91 -18.66
CA ASP A 148 20.76 -3.55 -19.23
C ASP A 148 21.48 -3.47 -20.59
N TYR A 149 20.74 -3.15 -21.66
CA TYR A 149 21.28 -3.00 -23.01
C TYR A 149 21.40 -1.53 -23.46
N VAL A 150 20.92 -0.57 -22.66
CA VAL A 150 20.73 0.83 -23.08
C VAL A 150 21.82 1.73 -22.49
N SER A 151 22.37 1.39 -21.33
CA SER A 151 23.42 2.17 -20.67
C SER A 151 24.80 1.84 -21.24
N ALA A 152 25.23 2.55 -22.28
CA ALA A 152 26.61 2.42 -22.81
C ALA A 152 27.69 2.97 -21.86
N GLU A 153 27.32 3.49 -20.68
CA GLU A 153 28.24 3.78 -19.57
C GLU A 153 28.96 2.52 -19.05
N PHE A 154 28.45 1.33 -19.39
CA PHE A 154 28.99 0.03 -19.00
C PHE A 154 29.63 -0.76 -20.15
N GLU A 155 30.09 -0.09 -21.21
CA GLU A 155 30.77 -0.75 -22.34
C GLU A 155 31.87 -1.72 -21.85
N GLY A 156 31.59 -3.03 -21.95
CA GLY A 156 32.45 -4.13 -21.48
C GLY A 156 31.90 -4.96 -20.31
N LYS A 157 30.99 -4.44 -19.48
CA LYS A 157 30.38 -5.16 -18.35
C LYS A 157 28.87 -5.00 -18.33
N LYS A 158 28.15 -5.95 -18.92
CA LYS A 158 26.69 -6.06 -18.80
C LYS A 158 26.32 -6.22 -17.33
N LEU A 159 25.68 -5.21 -16.73
CA LEU A 159 25.17 -5.30 -15.37
C LEU A 159 23.77 -5.90 -15.38
N SER A 160 23.50 -6.74 -14.38
CA SER A 160 22.15 -7.19 -14.10
C SER A 160 21.32 -6.11 -13.40
N TRP A 161 19.99 -6.24 -13.43
CA TRP A 161 19.07 -5.31 -12.75
C TRP A 161 19.34 -5.13 -11.27
N GLN A 162 19.75 -6.22 -10.61
CA GLN A 162 20.11 -6.27 -9.20
C GLN A 162 21.44 -5.52 -8.97
N GLU A 163 22.43 -5.72 -9.86
CA GLU A 163 23.70 -4.99 -9.79
C GLU A 163 23.53 -3.48 -10.06
N VAL A 164 22.62 -3.09 -10.96
CA VAL A 164 22.30 -1.67 -11.23
C VAL A 164 21.54 -1.03 -10.06
N ALA A 165 20.93 -1.81 -9.16
CA ALA A 165 20.33 -1.30 -7.92
C ALA A 165 21.41 -1.03 -6.85
N ALA A 166 22.44 -1.86 -6.81
CA ALA A 166 23.59 -1.72 -5.90
C ALA A 166 24.72 -0.82 -6.45
N TYR A 167 24.63 -0.37 -7.72
CA TYR A 167 25.65 0.45 -8.37
C TYR A 167 25.85 1.79 -7.66
N LYS A 168 27.05 2.00 -7.12
CA LYS A 168 27.49 3.29 -6.58
C LYS A 168 28.23 4.07 -7.67
N PRO A 169 27.80 5.30 -8.01
CA PRO A 169 28.52 6.15 -8.95
C PRO A 169 29.92 6.54 -8.41
N PRO A 170 30.85 6.94 -9.28
CA PRO A 170 32.06 7.66 -8.90
C PRO A 170 31.78 8.91 -8.05
N GLU A 171 32.70 9.29 -7.16
CA GLU A 171 32.53 10.42 -6.23
C GLU A 171 32.44 11.79 -6.93
N ASP A 172 33.03 11.91 -8.12
CA ASP A 172 33.03 13.08 -8.98
C ASP A 172 31.79 13.18 -9.89
N ALA A 173 30.95 12.14 -9.94
CA ALA A 173 29.67 12.23 -10.60
C ALA A 173 28.81 13.29 -9.89
N LEU A 174 28.08 14.10 -10.66
CA LEU A 174 27.10 15.11 -10.18
C LEU A 174 26.04 14.56 -9.20
N PHE A 175 26.06 13.25 -8.92
CA PHE A 175 25.04 12.41 -8.31
C PHE A 175 25.62 11.46 -7.23
N ALA A 176 26.75 11.80 -6.59
CA ALA A 176 27.46 10.95 -5.62
C ALA A 176 26.62 10.52 -4.39
N HIS A 177 25.57 11.28 -4.04
CA HIS A 177 24.64 10.91 -2.97
C HIS A 177 23.29 10.43 -3.56
N PRO A 178 22.88 9.17 -3.33
CA PRO A 178 21.64 8.64 -3.87
C PRO A 178 20.43 9.33 -3.22
N ARG A 179 19.73 10.17 -3.99
CA ARG A 179 18.36 10.60 -3.67
C ARG A 179 17.36 9.55 -4.16
N LEU A 180 16.19 9.47 -3.53
CA LEU A 180 15.09 8.59 -3.96
C LEU A 180 14.77 8.74 -5.46
N PHE A 181 14.98 9.95 -5.99
CA PHE A 181 14.90 10.27 -7.42
C PHE A 181 15.80 9.37 -8.30
N ARG A 182 17.05 9.12 -7.91
CA ARG A 182 17.99 8.27 -8.68
C ARG A 182 17.54 6.81 -8.73
N ALA A 183 16.86 6.34 -7.69
CA ALA A 183 16.26 5.01 -7.73
C ALA A 183 15.24 4.94 -8.87
N CYS A 184 14.48 6.00 -9.11
CA CYS A 184 13.45 6.04 -10.15
C CYS A 184 13.97 6.35 -11.56
N VAL A 185 15.20 6.86 -11.71
CA VAL A 185 15.78 7.24 -13.01
C VAL A 185 16.76 6.18 -13.54
N PRO A 186 16.62 5.72 -14.79
CA PRO A 186 17.58 4.81 -15.40
C PRO A 186 18.97 5.47 -15.53
N PRO A 187 20.06 4.71 -15.38
CA PRO A 187 21.36 5.14 -15.90
C PRO A 187 21.25 5.46 -17.39
N GLY A 188 22.06 6.39 -17.92
CA GLY A 188 21.97 6.80 -19.31
C GLY A 188 20.82 7.73 -19.69
N MET A 189 19.89 8.09 -18.79
CA MET A 189 18.76 8.96 -19.15
C MET A 189 19.19 10.38 -19.59
N HIS A 190 20.39 10.80 -19.21
CA HIS A 190 21.00 12.05 -19.66
C HIS A 190 21.17 12.12 -21.20
N ARG A 191 21.21 10.99 -21.90
CA ARG A 191 21.28 10.90 -23.37
C ARG A 191 20.03 11.45 -24.06
N PHE A 192 18.91 11.46 -23.36
CA PHE A 192 17.67 11.98 -23.87
C PHE A 192 17.54 13.51 -23.68
N ARG A 193 18.57 14.18 -23.15
CA ARG A 193 18.64 15.64 -23.13
C ARG A 193 18.76 16.21 -24.54
N GLY A 194 18.20 17.41 -24.73
CA GLY A 194 18.28 18.08 -26.03
C GLY A 194 17.50 17.38 -27.13
N ASN A 195 16.56 16.50 -26.79
CA ASN A 195 15.60 15.99 -27.76
C ASN A 195 14.45 17.00 -27.98
N ILE A 196 13.59 16.73 -28.96
CA ILE A 196 12.48 17.63 -29.33
C ILE A 196 11.56 17.89 -28.13
N TRP A 197 11.30 16.87 -27.31
CA TRP A 197 10.47 17.00 -26.12
C TRP A 197 11.08 17.97 -25.08
N ASP A 198 12.40 17.94 -24.91
CA ASP A 198 13.15 18.77 -23.97
C ASP A 198 13.11 20.27 -24.34
N TYR A 199 13.03 20.56 -25.64
CA TYR A 199 12.94 21.92 -26.17
C TYR A 199 11.52 22.45 -26.27
N ASP A 200 10.56 21.64 -26.71
CA ASP A 200 9.19 22.10 -26.99
C ASP A 200 8.21 21.81 -25.84
N ALA A 201 8.12 20.54 -25.41
CA ALA A 201 7.14 20.10 -24.43
C ALA A 201 7.52 20.48 -22.99
N ARG A 202 8.80 20.30 -22.61
CA ARG A 202 9.26 20.53 -21.23
C ARG A 202 8.96 21.95 -20.72
N PRO A 203 9.25 23.04 -21.45
CA PRO A 203 8.92 24.39 -20.96
C PRO A 203 7.43 24.59 -20.70
N GLN A 204 6.57 24.04 -21.56
CA GLN A 204 5.11 24.13 -21.41
C GLN A 204 4.61 23.35 -20.19
N VAL A 205 5.13 22.14 -20.00
CA VAL A 205 4.84 21.30 -18.82
C VAL A 205 5.32 21.99 -17.54
N MET A 206 6.54 22.50 -17.52
CA MET A 206 7.10 23.20 -16.36
C MET A 206 6.30 24.44 -16.00
N ASN A 207 5.93 25.26 -17.00
CA ASN A 207 5.09 26.43 -16.79
C ASN A 207 3.72 26.04 -16.20
N THR A 208 3.07 25.02 -16.77
CA THR A 208 1.76 24.54 -16.31
C THR A 208 1.79 24.02 -14.87
N LEU A 209 2.88 23.35 -14.49
CA LEU A 209 3.06 22.79 -13.14
C LEU A 209 3.67 23.79 -12.15
N GLY A 210 4.06 24.99 -12.59
CA GLY A 210 4.65 26.03 -11.75
C GLY A 210 6.09 25.77 -11.33
N TYR A 211 6.89 25.12 -12.20
CA TYR A 211 8.28 24.78 -11.97
C TYR A 211 9.27 25.69 -12.73
N PRO A 212 10.52 25.83 -12.24
CA PRO A 212 11.03 25.32 -10.97
C PRO A 212 10.49 26.12 -9.77
N LEU A 213 10.42 25.49 -8.59
CA LEU A 213 10.03 26.20 -7.38
C LEU A 213 11.13 27.15 -6.93
N LYS A 214 10.76 28.29 -6.33
CA LYS A 214 11.69 29.29 -5.76
C LYS A 214 12.30 28.84 -4.42
N VAL A 215 12.82 27.61 -4.36
CA VAL A 215 13.51 27.06 -3.19
C VAL A 215 15.01 27.17 -3.43
N LYS A 216 15.74 27.84 -2.53
CA LYS A 216 17.20 27.92 -2.60
C LYS A 216 17.81 26.91 -1.63
N ASP A 217 18.64 26.02 -2.14
CA ASP A 217 19.46 25.18 -1.28
C ASP A 217 20.61 26.01 -0.71
N ARG A 218 21.25 25.52 0.36
CA ARG A 218 22.44 26.17 0.94
C ARG A 218 23.60 26.25 -0.05
N ILE A 219 23.64 25.32 -1.00
CA ILE A 219 24.72 25.14 -1.99
C ILE A 219 24.11 25.27 -3.40
N PRO A 220 24.53 26.25 -4.23
CA PRO A 220 23.97 26.48 -5.57
C PRO A 220 24.03 25.27 -6.51
N GLU A 221 25.08 24.47 -6.41
CA GLU A 221 25.29 23.26 -7.20
C GLU A 221 24.16 22.24 -6.96
N ILE A 222 23.66 22.15 -5.73
CA ILE A 222 22.54 21.27 -5.36
C ILE A 222 21.24 21.75 -5.99
N THR A 223 21.03 23.08 -6.04
CA THR A 223 19.86 23.66 -6.72
C THR A 223 19.90 23.38 -8.21
N ASN A 224 21.06 23.50 -8.84
CA ASN A 224 21.24 23.17 -10.27
C ASN A 224 20.99 21.69 -10.54
N ALA A 225 21.56 20.79 -9.72
CA ALA A 225 21.32 19.36 -9.82
C ALA A 225 19.83 19.02 -9.69
N ARG A 226 19.14 19.60 -8.71
CA ARG A 226 17.69 19.38 -8.51
C ARG A 226 16.86 19.85 -9.72
N ASN A 227 17.20 20.98 -10.34
CA ASN A 227 16.48 21.47 -11.51
C ASN A 227 16.69 20.57 -12.73
N ILE A 228 17.90 20.02 -12.87
CA ILE A 228 18.21 19.01 -13.88
C ILE A 228 17.42 17.72 -13.62
N GLU A 229 17.38 17.24 -12.38
CA GLU A 229 16.60 16.08 -11.94
C GLU A 229 15.11 16.27 -12.27
N LEU A 230 14.56 17.45 -11.97
CA LEU A 230 13.18 17.78 -12.29
C LEU A 230 12.88 17.69 -13.80
N GLY A 231 13.74 18.25 -14.65
CA GLY A 231 13.55 18.21 -16.10
C GLY A 231 13.56 16.78 -16.65
N LEU A 232 14.57 16.00 -16.26
CA LEU A 232 14.69 14.58 -16.65
C LEU A 232 13.52 13.75 -16.12
N GLY A 233 13.15 13.95 -14.86
CA GLY A 233 12.06 13.25 -14.21
C GLY A 233 10.71 13.54 -14.84
N LEU A 234 10.47 14.79 -15.29
CA LEU A 234 9.26 15.14 -16.03
C LEU A 234 9.22 14.37 -17.34
N GLN A 235 10.32 14.34 -18.10
CA GLN A 235 10.36 13.57 -19.33
C GLN A 235 10.04 12.08 -19.11
N LEU A 236 10.61 11.48 -18.06
CA LEU A 236 10.31 10.09 -17.69
C LEU A 236 8.84 9.91 -17.32
N ALA A 237 8.25 10.84 -16.56
CA ALA A 237 6.84 10.80 -16.17
C ALA A 237 5.89 10.83 -17.38
N PHE A 238 6.30 11.42 -18.51
CA PHE A 238 5.54 11.45 -19.76
C PHE A 238 5.90 10.32 -20.74
N LEU A 239 6.92 9.51 -20.44
CA LEU A 239 7.35 8.41 -21.30
C LEU A 239 6.50 7.16 -21.04
N HIS A 240 5.57 6.86 -21.95
CA HIS A 240 4.70 5.69 -21.83
C HIS A 240 5.51 4.38 -21.90
N PRO A 241 5.15 3.35 -21.11
CA PRO A 241 5.89 2.09 -21.11
C PRO A 241 5.97 1.40 -22.48
N SER A 242 5.06 1.71 -23.41
CA SER A 242 5.13 1.15 -24.76
C SER A 242 6.35 1.60 -25.58
N LYS A 243 7.05 2.68 -25.18
CA LYS A 243 8.20 3.21 -25.94
C LYS A 243 9.50 2.45 -25.68
N HIS A 244 9.89 2.26 -24.42
CA HIS A 244 11.22 1.72 -24.05
C HIS A 244 11.18 0.64 -22.94
N LYS A 245 10.00 0.20 -22.46
CA LYS A 245 9.93 -0.75 -21.31
C LYS A 245 10.70 -2.04 -21.54
N PHE A 246 10.68 -2.55 -22.78
CA PHE A 246 11.34 -3.81 -23.13
C PHE A 246 12.86 -3.67 -23.30
N GLU A 247 13.37 -2.45 -23.44
CA GLU A 247 14.80 -2.19 -23.52
C GLU A 247 15.41 -2.14 -22.12
N HIS A 248 14.73 -1.49 -21.17
CA HIS A 248 15.17 -1.45 -19.77
C HIS A 248 13.99 -1.06 -18.83
N PRO A 249 13.52 -1.93 -17.90
CA PRO A 249 12.53 -1.65 -16.84
C PRO A 249 12.60 -0.36 -16.00
N ARG A 250 13.68 0.45 -16.02
CA ARG A 250 13.64 1.82 -15.43
C ARG A 250 13.30 2.90 -16.46
N PHE A 251 13.29 2.61 -17.77
CA PHE A 251 12.82 3.55 -18.82
C PHE A 251 11.29 3.57 -18.92
N CYS A 252 10.62 3.67 -17.78
CA CYS A 252 9.20 3.92 -17.68
C CYS A 252 8.90 4.63 -16.35
N PHE A 253 7.76 5.30 -16.30
CA PHE A 253 7.34 6.01 -15.10
C PHE A 253 6.76 5.12 -14.00
N GLU A 254 6.66 3.79 -14.18
CA GLU A 254 5.90 2.89 -13.28
C GLU A 254 6.37 2.98 -11.80
N ARG A 255 7.67 3.24 -11.58
CA ARG A 255 8.22 3.44 -10.22
C ARG A 255 7.78 4.77 -9.62
N LEU A 256 7.76 5.84 -10.42
CA LEU A 256 7.24 7.14 -10.00
C LEU A 256 5.73 7.08 -9.80
N GLU A 257 5.00 6.37 -10.66
CA GLU A 257 3.58 6.11 -10.52
C GLU A 257 3.28 5.40 -9.20
N TYR A 258 4.03 4.35 -8.85
CA TYR A 258 3.87 3.63 -7.58
C TYR A 258 4.06 4.56 -6.38
N VAL A 259 5.17 5.29 -6.31
CA VAL A 259 5.45 6.23 -5.20
C VAL A 259 4.39 7.33 -5.16
N GLY A 260 4.02 7.85 -6.33
CA GLY A 260 3.00 8.85 -6.53
C GLY A 260 1.63 8.45 -6.02
N GLN A 261 1.21 7.21 -6.29
CA GLN A 261 -0.02 6.65 -5.78
C GLN A 261 -0.04 6.66 -4.25
N LYS A 262 1.05 6.20 -3.59
CA LYS A 262 1.12 6.13 -2.13
C LYS A 262 1.13 7.50 -1.47
N ILE A 263 1.90 8.44 -2.00
CA ILE A 263 1.98 9.79 -1.43
C ILE A 263 0.67 10.56 -1.64
N GLN A 264 0.00 10.36 -2.78
CA GLN A 264 -1.30 10.95 -3.06
C GLN A 264 -2.37 10.46 -2.08
N ASP A 265 -2.37 9.16 -1.78
CA ASP A 265 -3.26 8.55 -0.78
C ASP A 265 -3.05 9.19 0.60
N LEU A 266 -1.78 9.35 1.02
CA LEU A 266 -1.41 9.95 2.29
C LEU A 266 -1.85 11.42 2.38
N VAL A 267 -1.51 12.24 1.38
CA VAL A 267 -1.83 13.69 1.36
C VAL A 267 -3.33 13.93 1.39
N MET A 268 -4.10 13.14 0.66
CA MET A 268 -5.56 13.26 0.67
C MET A 268 -6.18 12.76 1.99
N ALA A 269 -5.65 11.69 2.57
CA ALA A 269 -6.11 11.21 3.87
C ALA A 269 -5.91 12.26 4.96
N GLU A 270 -4.74 12.91 5.00
CA GLU A 270 -4.49 14.06 5.89
C GLU A 270 -5.49 15.18 5.66
N ARG A 271 -5.70 15.59 4.39
CA ARG A 271 -6.58 16.72 4.07
C ARG A 271 -8.02 16.45 4.51
N LEU A 272 -8.53 15.24 4.25
CA LEU A 272 -9.88 14.85 4.65
C LEU A 272 -10.03 14.80 6.17
N LEU A 273 -9.05 14.25 6.88
CA LEU A 273 -9.07 14.17 8.34
C LEU A 273 -9.05 15.56 8.99
N ILE A 274 -8.19 16.47 8.51
CA ILE A 274 -8.08 17.84 9.03
C ILE A 274 -9.37 18.63 8.75
N LYS A 275 -9.96 18.45 7.57
CA LYS A 275 -11.18 19.18 7.17
C LYS A 275 -12.44 18.67 7.87
N HIS A 276 -12.47 17.38 8.21
CA HIS A 276 -13.65 16.70 8.75
C HIS A 276 -13.29 15.91 10.01
N ILE A 277 -12.86 16.63 11.06
CA ILE A 277 -12.35 16.02 12.30
C ILE A 277 -13.40 15.15 13.01
N ASP A 278 -14.67 15.55 12.95
CA ASP A 278 -15.79 14.84 13.59
C ASP A 278 -16.43 13.77 12.68
N ALA A 279 -15.94 13.59 11.44
CA ALA A 279 -16.55 12.66 10.51
C ALA A 279 -16.22 11.20 10.88
N PRO A 280 -17.18 10.26 10.75
CA PRO A 280 -16.92 8.84 10.97
C PRO A 280 -15.83 8.31 10.03
N GLY A 281 -14.94 7.44 10.54
CA GLY A 281 -13.85 6.86 9.76
C GLY A 281 -14.30 6.15 8.47
N LYS A 282 -15.46 5.48 8.49
CA LYS A 282 -16.07 4.87 7.29
C LYS A 282 -16.36 5.90 6.21
N TRP A 283 -16.88 7.07 6.58
CA TRP A 283 -17.17 8.15 5.64
C TRP A 283 -15.89 8.71 5.02
N LEU A 284 -14.85 8.93 5.85
CA LEU A 284 -13.54 9.38 5.38
C LEU A 284 -12.96 8.40 4.36
N GLN A 285 -13.01 7.10 4.64
CA GLN A 285 -12.52 6.05 3.74
C GLN A 285 -13.30 6.01 2.41
N GLU A 286 -14.63 6.13 2.45
CA GLU A 286 -15.45 6.16 1.24
C GLU A 286 -15.17 7.41 0.40
N LYS A 287 -15.01 8.59 1.03
CA LYS A 287 -14.67 9.83 0.33
C LYS A 287 -13.27 9.78 -0.27
N HIS A 288 -12.29 9.32 0.50
CA HIS A 288 -10.92 9.10 0.05
C HIS A 288 -10.88 8.22 -1.20
N ARG A 289 -11.48 7.03 -1.14
CA ARG A 289 -11.57 6.12 -2.30
C ARG A 289 -12.26 6.76 -3.49
N ARG A 290 -13.38 7.46 -3.30
CA ARG A 290 -14.10 8.09 -4.42
C ARG A 290 -13.32 9.21 -5.09
N ILE A 291 -12.60 10.03 -4.32
CA ILE A 291 -11.81 11.15 -4.84
C ILE A 291 -10.54 10.65 -5.52
N LEU A 292 -9.89 9.63 -4.96
CA LEU A 292 -8.61 9.12 -5.43
C LEU A 292 -8.70 7.97 -6.44
N LEU A 293 -9.88 7.39 -6.63
CA LEU A 293 -10.10 6.46 -7.74
C LEU A 293 -9.52 7.08 -9.00
N ASN A 294 -8.73 6.27 -9.72
CA ASN A 294 -8.02 6.57 -10.96
C ASN A 294 -8.82 7.43 -11.97
N LYS A 295 -10.15 7.41 -11.87
CA LYS A 295 -11.11 8.25 -12.59
C LYS A 295 -10.79 9.76 -12.61
N PHE A 296 -10.35 10.37 -11.51
CA PHE A 296 -10.20 11.82 -11.42
C PHE A 296 -8.80 12.33 -11.78
N CYS A 297 -7.75 11.60 -11.40
CA CYS A 297 -6.37 11.97 -11.75
C CYS A 297 -6.24 12.16 -13.27
N GLY A 298 -6.55 11.15 -14.08
CA GLY A 298 -6.47 11.32 -15.53
C GLY A 298 -7.35 12.45 -16.07
N LYS A 299 -8.47 12.79 -15.40
CA LYS A 299 -9.32 13.91 -15.80
C LYS A 299 -8.61 15.26 -15.63
N TYR A 300 -7.99 15.52 -14.48
CA TYR A 300 -7.32 16.79 -14.21
C TYR A 300 -6.10 17.01 -15.11
N LEU A 301 -5.31 15.96 -15.37
CA LEU A 301 -4.23 16.01 -16.35
C LEU A 301 -4.73 16.45 -17.74
N ARG A 302 -5.91 15.95 -18.14
CA ARG A 302 -6.53 16.30 -19.42
C ARG A 302 -7.08 17.72 -19.44
N GLU A 303 -7.69 18.18 -18.35
CA GLU A 303 -8.17 19.56 -18.21
C GLU A 303 -7.01 20.58 -18.28
N LYS A 304 -5.80 20.20 -17.85
CA LYS A 304 -4.58 21.01 -18.02
C LYS A 304 -3.88 20.81 -19.37
N HIS A 305 -4.48 20.09 -20.30
CA HIS A 305 -3.91 19.76 -21.62
C HIS A 305 -2.56 19.00 -21.59
N LEU A 306 -2.13 18.52 -20.42
CA LEU A 306 -0.83 17.86 -20.26
C LEU A 306 -0.78 16.49 -20.97
N HIS A 307 -1.92 15.83 -21.12
CA HIS A 307 -2.03 14.55 -21.85
C HIS A 307 -1.46 14.56 -23.28
N ARG A 308 -1.31 15.73 -23.91
CA ARG A 308 -0.75 15.88 -25.26
C ARG A 308 0.77 15.65 -25.30
N PHE A 309 1.44 15.76 -24.16
CA PHE A 309 2.90 15.59 -24.06
C PHE A 309 3.32 14.16 -23.75
N ILE A 310 2.38 13.22 -23.67
CA ILE A 310 2.67 11.80 -23.42
C ILE A 310 3.33 11.21 -24.67
N ILE A 311 4.47 10.55 -24.47
CA ILE A 311 5.25 9.93 -25.54
C ILE A 311 4.85 8.46 -25.64
N TYR A 312 4.16 8.10 -26.71
CA TYR A 312 3.80 6.72 -27.04
C TYR A 312 4.78 6.11 -28.07
N SER A 313 4.76 4.78 -28.21
CA SER A 313 5.34 4.13 -29.39
C SER A 313 4.44 4.37 -30.61
N GLU A 314 5.05 4.40 -31.80
CA GLU A 314 4.35 4.68 -33.05
C GLU A 314 3.20 3.68 -33.29
N GLU A 315 3.41 2.41 -32.91
CA GLU A 315 2.43 1.33 -33.03
C GLU A 315 1.13 1.55 -32.24
N VAL A 316 1.21 2.24 -31.09
CA VAL A 316 0.05 2.37 -30.18
C VAL A 316 -0.52 3.78 -30.12
N GLN A 317 0.17 4.78 -30.67
CA GLN A 317 -0.19 6.18 -30.51
C GLN A 317 -1.64 6.46 -30.93
N ASP A 318 -2.03 6.06 -32.14
CA ASP A 318 -3.40 6.26 -32.65
C ASP A 318 -4.46 5.59 -31.76
N SER A 319 -4.14 4.40 -31.25
CA SER A 319 -5.05 3.65 -30.38
C SER A 319 -5.30 4.38 -29.06
N TYR A 320 -4.26 4.97 -28.46
CA TYR A 320 -4.39 5.74 -27.22
C TYR A 320 -5.05 7.11 -27.43
N GLU A 321 -4.90 7.73 -28.61
CA GLU A 321 -5.56 8.98 -28.92
C GLU A 321 -7.08 8.79 -29.14
N GLN A 322 -7.45 7.75 -29.89
CA GLN A 322 -8.84 7.48 -30.29
C GLN A 322 -9.64 6.73 -29.23
N ASN A 323 -9.02 5.80 -28.48
CA ASN A 323 -9.73 4.95 -27.53
C ASN A 323 -9.66 5.48 -26.08
N ARG A 324 -10.80 6.00 -25.59
CA ARG A 324 -10.93 6.50 -24.22
C ARG A 324 -10.60 5.45 -23.14
N ARG A 325 -10.83 4.16 -23.41
CA ARG A 325 -10.55 3.07 -22.44
C ARG A 325 -9.05 2.85 -22.23
N LEU A 326 -8.23 3.13 -23.24
CA LEU A 326 -6.76 3.07 -23.16
C LEU A 326 -6.18 4.39 -22.63
N ARG A 327 -6.71 5.51 -23.13
CA ARG A 327 -6.26 6.86 -22.75
C ARG A 327 -6.43 7.18 -21.27
N ASN A 328 -7.58 6.83 -20.69
CA ASN A 328 -7.91 7.23 -19.33
C ASN A 328 -6.96 6.62 -18.28
N PRO A 329 -6.65 5.31 -18.31
CA PRO A 329 -5.59 4.73 -17.49
C PRO A 329 -4.23 5.40 -17.71
N ALA A 330 -3.77 5.56 -18.96
CA ALA A 330 -2.47 6.16 -19.24
C ALA A 330 -2.32 7.57 -18.65
N THR A 331 -3.32 8.43 -18.86
CA THR A 331 -3.32 9.79 -18.28
C THR A 331 -3.36 9.79 -16.74
N THR A 332 -3.91 8.74 -16.13
CA THR A 332 -3.90 8.60 -14.67
C THR A 332 -2.52 8.25 -14.16
N SER A 333 -1.89 7.26 -14.80
CA SER A 333 -0.54 6.80 -14.45
C SER A 333 0.48 7.92 -14.61
N VAL A 334 0.38 8.73 -15.67
CA VAL A 334 1.24 9.92 -15.87
C VAL A 334 1.04 10.94 -14.76
N GLN A 335 -0.21 11.23 -14.34
CA GLN A 335 -0.43 12.17 -13.24
C GLN A 335 0.11 11.64 -11.90
N GLN A 336 -0.07 10.35 -11.62
CA GLN A 336 0.51 9.71 -10.45
C GLN A 336 2.04 9.77 -10.51
N ALA A 337 2.65 9.53 -11.67
CA ALA A 337 4.09 9.70 -11.85
C ALA A 337 4.57 11.13 -11.60
N ILE A 338 3.82 12.15 -12.01
CA ILE A 338 4.11 13.56 -11.67
C ILE A 338 4.10 13.78 -10.15
N HIS A 339 3.13 13.21 -9.42
CA HIS A 339 3.10 13.29 -7.96
C HIS A 339 4.29 12.56 -7.32
N GLY A 340 4.68 11.39 -7.86
CA GLY A 340 5.86 10.66 -7.41
C GLY A 340 7.14 11.46 -7.62
N LEU A 341 7.27 12.10 -8.79
CA LEU A 341 8.38 12.99 -9.09
C LEU A 341 8.45 14.16 -8.11
N ALA A 342 7.35 14.88 -7.93
CA ALA A 342 7.25 16.00 -6.98
C ALA A 342 7.69 15.57 -5.57
N TYR A 343 7.24 14.40 -5.11
CA TYR A 343 7.67 13.85 -3.84
C TYR A 343 9.18 13.58 -3.78
N THR A 344 9.74 12.98 -4.82
CA THR A 344 11.18 12.66 -4.85
C THR A 344 12.09 13.90 -4.91
N VAL A 345 11.62 15.00 -5.51
CA VAL A 345 12.42 16.21 -5.77
C VAL A 345 12.20 17.30 -4.70
N TYR A 346 10.94 17.54 -4.30
CA TYR A 346 10.55 18.63 -3.39
C TYR A 346 9.78 18.14 -2.15
N GLY A 347 9.49 16.84 -2.04
CA GLY A 347 8.84 16.24 -0.88
C GLY A 347 7.31 16.40 -0.86
N LYS A 348 6.71 15.95 0.25
CA LYS A 348 5.25 15.99 0.48
C LYS A 348 4.59 17.37 0.28
N PRO A 349 5.21 18.51 0.67
CA PRO A 349 4.61 19.83 0.48
C PRO A 349 4.29 20.15 -0.99
N ASP A 350 5.15 19.75 -1.92
CA ASP A 350 4.93 20.01 -3.34
C ASP A 350 3.84 19.12 -3.94
N VAL A 351 3.72 17.87 -3.48
CA VAL A 351 2.57 17.02 -3.82
C VAL A 351 1.27 17.67 -3.39
N ARG A 352 1.21 18.26 -2.18
CA ARG A 352 0.04 18.99 -1.69
C ARG A 352 -0.29 20.19 -2.59
N ARG A 353 0.72 20.97 -2.97
CA ARG A 353 0.57 22.10 -3.90
C ARG A 353 0.01 21.63 -5.24
N LEU A 354 0.59 20.59 -5.85
CA LEU A 354 0.10 20.05 -7.11
C LEU A 354 -1.34 19.57 -7.01
N MET A 355 -1.67 18.78 -5.98
CA MET A 355 -3.02 18.22 -5.83
C MET A 355 -4.08 19.29 -5.64
N PHE A 356 -3.84 20.30 -4.80
CA PHE A 356 -4.90 21.23 -4.39
C PHE A 356 -4.83 22.60 -5.11
N GLU A 357 -3.66 23.08 -5.50
CA GLU A 357 -3.51 24.39 -6.15
C GLU A 357 -3.45 24.26 -7.68
N VAL A 358 -2.77 23.22 -8.20
CA VAL A 358 -2.63 23.04 -9.65
C VAL A 358 -3.80 22.25 -10.22
N PHE A 359 -4.07 21.07 -9.67
CA PHE A 359 -5.08 20.15 -10.18
C PHE A 359 -6.46 20.29 -9.52
N ASP A 360 -6.58 21.13 -8.48
CA ASP A 360 -7.85 21.44 -7.81
C ASP A 360 -8.69 20.21 -7.44
N PHE A 361 -8.07 19.26 -6.72
CA PHE A 361 -8.74 18.05 -6.25
C PHE A 361 -9.91 18.34 -5.27
N GLU A 362 -10.08 19.59 -4.81
CA GLU A 362 -11.14 19.97 -3.88
C GLU A 362 -12.52 20.11 -4.54
N GLN A 363 -12.61 20.20 -5.88
CA GLN A 363 -13.88 20.23 -6.61
C GLN A 363 -14.63 18.89 -6.52
N THR A 364 -15.35 18.72 -5.41
CA THR A 364 -16.34 17.66 -5.18
C THR A 364 -17.77 18.09 -5.54
N GLN A 365 -17.93 19.26 -6.16
CA GLN A 365 -19.19 19.62 -6.80
C GLN A 365 -19.06 19.47 -8.32
N PRO A 366 -20.04 18.87 -9.01
CA PRO A 366 -20.07 18.94 -10.46
C PRO A 366 -20.10 20.42 -10.85
N LYS A 367 -19.24 20.82 -11.80
CA LYS A 367 -19.37 22.12 -12.48
C LYS A 367 -20.84 22.29 -12.85
N ALA A 368 -21.45 23.40 -12.46
CA ALA A 368 -22.79 23.75 -12.91
C ALA A 368 -22.81 23.64 -14.43
N VAL A 369 -23.78 22.86 -14.94
CA VAL A 369 -24.02 22.69 -16.38
C VAL A 369 -24.43 24.01 -17.00
#